data_AF-A0AAN7EY92-F1
#
_entry.id   AF-A0AAN7EY92-F1
#
_cell.length_a   1.000
_cell.length_b   1.000
_cell.length_c   1.000
_cell.angle_alpha   90.00
_cell.angle_beta   90.00
_cell.angle_gamma   90.00
#
_symmetry.space_group_name_H-M   'P 1'
#
loop_
_entity.id
_entity.type
_entity.pdbx_description
1 polymer ?
#
loop_
_entity_poly.entity_id
_entity_poly.type
_entity_poly.pdbx_seq_one_letter_code
_entity_poly.pdbx_strand_id
1 'polypeptide(L)'
;MAHLKIFSFIVLTSLLFISIPPFCCADHHSNRDRAPPQSPNAKLSLSKTPKLNLTLYYDSLCPSSRDFIIKDLVKVFMEDLIRIVNLWLVPWGNALIVEPNKNIICQHGPDEYNLNATEACAINIWPDVGENLLSSSLPRFS
;
A
#
# COMPACT_ATOMS: atom_id res chain seq x y z
N MET A 1 46.66 -6.88 -14.77
CA MET A 1 46.28 -8.11 -14.03
C MET A 1 45.41 -7.85 -12.78
N ALA A 2 45.54 -6.72 -12.06
CA ALA A 2 44.71 -6.42 -10.88
C ALA A 2 43.23 -6.10 -11.21
N HIS A 3 42.96 -5.42 -12.34
CA HIS A 3 41.60 -5.04 -12.74
C HIS A 3 40.67 -6.24 -13.04
N LEU A 4 41.21 -7.32 -13.59
CA LEU A 4 40.42 -8.52 -13.88
C LEU A 4 40.01 -9.27 -12.61
N LYS A 5 40.84 -9.20 -11.55
CA LYS A 5 40.53 -9.78 -10.23
C LYS A 5 39.44 -8.99 -9.49
N ILE A 6 39.45 -7.66 -9.60
CA ILE A 6 38.44 -6.79 -9.00
C ILE A 6 37.08 -7.00 -9.67
N PHE A 7 37.04 -7.06 -11.00
CA PHE A 7 35.81 -7.34 -11.73
C PHE A 7 35.24 -8.71 -11.36
N SER A 8 36.11 -9.73 -11.29
CA SER A 8 35.71 -11.07 -10.85
C SER A 8 35.15 -11.06 -9.41
N PHE A 9 35.72 -10.27 -8.50
CA PHE A 9 35.26 -10.20 -7.11
C PHE A 9 33.90 -9.50 -6.99
N ILE A 10 33.67 -8.43 -7.77
CA ILE A 10 32.39 -7.71 -7.78
C ILE A 10 31.29 -8.61 -8.36
N VAL A 11 31.56 -9.30 -9.47
CA VAL A 11 30.57 -10.21 -10.08
C VAL A 11 30.25 -11.39 -9.15
N LEU A 12 31.26 -11.98 -8.49
CA LEU A 12 31.05 -13.11 -7.59
C LEU A 12 30.27 -12.70 -6.33
N THR A 13 30.54 -11.51 -5.78
CA THR A 13 29.81 -11.01 -4.61
C THR A 13 28.37 -10.64 -4.97
N SER A 14 28.13 -9.97 -6.09
CA SER A 14 26.76 -9.65 -6.55
C SER A 14 25.92 -10.90 -6.82
N LEU A 15 26.50 -11.98 -7.38
CA LEU A 15 25.78 -13.25 -7.60
C LEU A 15 25.39 -13.94 -6.29
N LEU A 16 26.21 -13.84 -5.24
CA LEU A 16 25.90 -14.39 -3.91
C LEU A 16 24.73 -13.67 -3.22
N PHE A 17 24.54 -12.36 -3.48
CA PHE A 17 23.40 -11.61 -2.93
C PHE A 17 22.07 -11.87 -3.68
N ILE A 18 22.11 -12.33 -4.92
CA ILE A 18 20.90 -12.66 -5.71
C ILE A 18 20.37 -14.06 -5.35
N SER A 19 21.22 -14.95 -4.81
CA SER A 19 20.84 -16.30 -4.38
C SER A 19 20.28 -16.39 -2.96
N ILE A 20 20.25 -15.29 -2.20
CA ILE A 20 19.57 -15.24 -0.90
C ILE A 20 18.19 -14.63 -1.15
N PRO A 21 17.13 -15.42 -1.37
CA PRO A 21 15.79 -14.88 -1.35
C PRO A 21 15.58 -14.20 0.02
N PRO A 22 15.05 -12.97 0.07
CA PRO A 22 14.59 -12.43 1.33
C PRO A 22 13.64 -13.46 1.92
N PHE A 23 13.86 -13.81 3.19
CA PHE A 23 13.01 -14.73 3.95
C PHE A 23 11.54 -14.28 3.89
N CYS A 24 10.85 -14.69 2.84
CA CYS A 24 9.42 -14.70 2.68
C CYS A 24 9.11 -16.11 2.23
N CYS A 25 8.22 -16.77 2.96
CA CYS A 25 7.90 -18.20 2.89
C CYS A 25 8.82 -19.11 3.71
N ALA A 26 8.79 -18.94 5.04
CA ALA A 26 8.83 -20.11 5.91
C ALA A 26 7.38 -20.56 6.13
N ASP A 27 6.98 -21.62 5.43
CA ASP A 27 5.75 -22.37 5.70
C ASP A 27 5.83 -23.00 7.09
N HIS A 28 4.96 -22.59 8.01
CA HIS A 28 4.65 -23.39 9.19
C HIS A 28 3.29 -24.06 8.97
N HIS A 29 3.34 -25.27 8.43
CA HIS A 29 2.20 -26.18 8.38
C HIS A 29 1.82 -26.53 9.83
N SER A 30 0.75 -25.95 10.36
CA SER A 30 0.16 -26.36 11.64
C SER A 30 -1.26 -26.84 11.40
N ASN A 31 -1.38 -28.16 11.33
CA ASN A 31 -2.63 -28.88 11.44
C ASN A 31 -3.21 -28.66 12.85
N ARG A 32 -4.39 -28.04 12.95
CA ARG A 32 -5.25 -28.14 14.14
C ARG A 32 -6.71 -28.36 13.73
N ASP A 33 -7.01 -29.61 13.39
CA ASP A 33 -8.34 -30.17 13.55
C ASP A 33 -8.68 -30.32 15.05
N ARG A 34 -9.39 -29.33 15.61
CA ARG A 34 -10.40 -29.56 16.66
C ARG A 34 -11.32 -28.34 16.81
N ALA A 35 -12.46 -28.38 16.14
CA ALA A 35 -13.55 -27.42 16.38
C ALA A 35 -14.15 -27.63 17.79
N PRO A 36 -14.46 -26.58 18.56
CA PRO A 36 -15.21 -26.68 19.81
C PRO A 36 -16.67 -27.08 19.53
N PRO A 37 -17.37 -27.71 20.50
CA PRO A 37 -18.75 -28.14 20.32
C PRO A 37 -19.67 -26.94 20.07
N GLN A 38 -20.49 -27.05 19.03
CA GLN A 38 -21.46 -26.03 18.63
C GLN A 38 -22.53 -25.89 19.72
N SER A 39 -22.59 -24.71 20.35
CA SER A 39 -23.72 -24.30 21.17
C SER A 39 -24.85 -23.79 20.26
N PRO A 40 -26.09 -24.31 20.36
CA PRO A 40 -27.21 -23.85 19.57
C PRO A 40 -27.78 -22.57 20.21
N ASN A 41 -27.89 -21.53 19.40
CA ASN A 41 -28.49 -20.22 19.72
C ASN A 41 -27.62 -19.20 20.46
N ALA A 42 -26.69 -18.63 19.71
CA ALA A 42 -26.66 -17.17 19.62
C ALA A 42 -26.46 -16.81 18.15
N LYS A 43 -27.56 -16.58 17.43
CA LYS A 43 -27.53 -15.73 16.24
C LYS A 43 -27.27 -14.32 16.79
N LEU A 44 -26.02 -14.07 17.18
CA LEU A 44 -25.55 -12.74 17.50
C LEU A 44 -25.70 -11.99 16.18
N SER A 45 -26.79 -11.25 16.05
CA SER A 45 -26.90 -10.20 15.07
C SER A 45 -25.66 -9.36 15.29
N LEU A 46 -24.64 -9.58 14.47
CA LEU A 46 -23.51 -8.70 14.35
C LEU A 46 -24.17 -7.41 13.86
N SER A 47 -24.55 -6.57 14.81
CA SER A 47 -24.83 -5.17 14.57
C SER A 47 -23.66 -4.72 13.72
N LYS A 48 -23.90 -4.53 12.42
CA LYS A 48 -22.90 -4.06 11.47
C LYS A 48 -22.62 -2.63 11.88
N THR A 49 -21.75 -2.46 12.86
CA THR A 49 -21.33 -1.16 13.34
C THR A 49 -20.84 -0.41 12.11
N PRO A 50 -21.41 0.77 11.81
CA PRO A 50 -20.96 1.55 10.67
C PRO A 50 -19.46 1.78 10.77
N LYS A 51 -18.74 1.48 9.68
CA LYS A 51 -17.31 1.75 9.61
C LYS A 51 -17.07 3.25 9.49
N LEU A 52 -15.97 3.71 10.07
CA LEU A 52 -15.53 5.09 9.97
C LEU A 52 -14.85 5.31 8.62
N ASN A 53 -15.27 6.32 7.86
CA ASN A 53 -14.58 6.68 6.63
C ASN A 53 -13.31 7.49 6.96
N LEU A 54 -12.15 6.98 6.55
CA LEU A 54 -10.86 7.65 6.64
C LEU A 54 -10.34 7.88 5.23
N THR A 55 -10.09 9.14 4.87
CA THR A 55 -9.52 9.49 3.56
C THR A 55 -8.18 10.18 3.76
N LEU A 56 -7.14 9.65 3.11
CA LEU A 56 -5.81 10.24 3.10
C LEU A 56 -5.54 10.88 1.73
N TYR A 57 -5.41 12.20 1.73
CA TYR A 57 -4.86 12.96 0.62
C TYR A 57 -3.35 13.11 0.82
N TYR A 58 -2.57 12.68 -0.14
CA TYR A 58 -1.11 12.69 -0.05
C TYR A 58 -0.48 12.92 -1.41
N ASP A 59 0.78 13.33 -1.43
CA ASP A 59 1.62 13.53 -2.59
C ASP A 59 2.80 12.55 -2.55
N SER A 60 3.03 11.86 -3.67
CA SER A 60 4.00 10.77 -3.80
C SER A 60 5.45 11.15 -3.46
N LEU A 61 5.84 12.43 -3.68
CA LEU A 61 7.20 12.91 -3.45
C LEU A 61 7.40 13.74 -2.17
N CYS A 62 6.36 13.94 -1.35
CA CYS A 62 6.54 14.66 -0.10
C CYS A 62 7.06 13.75 1.01
N PRO A 63 8.14 14.15 1.71
CA PRO A 63 8.68 13.39 2.83
C PRO A 63 7.66 13.13 3.94
N SER A 64 6.82 14.12 4.30
CA SER A 64 5.84 13.98 5.38
C SER A 64 4.73 13.00 5.02
N SER A 65 4.25 13.04 3.78
CA SER A 65 3.25 12.10 3.24
C SER A 65 3.77 10.67 3.30
N ARG A 66 4.99 10.45 2.80
CA ARG A 66 5.67 9.15 2.87
C ARG A 66 5.85 8.68 4.31
N ASP A 67 6.32 9.56 5.18
CA ASP A 67 6.59 9.23 6.58
C ASP A 67 5.30 8.84 7.32
N PHE A 68 4.19 9.56 7.10
CA PHE A 68 2.89 9.21 7.66
C PHE A 68 2.43 7.83 7.16
N ILE A 69 2.54 7.56 5.87
CA ILE A 69 2.12 6.27 5.29
C ILE A 69 2.90 5.12 5.93
N ILE A 70 4.23 5.20 5.94
CA ILE A 70 5.07 4.06 6.38
C ILE A 70 5.15 3.91 7.91
N LYS A 71 4.98 5.00 8.68
CA LYS A 71 5.12 4.97 10.15
C LYS A 71 3.79 4.89 10.87
N ASP A 72 2.75 5.54 10.37
CA ASP A 72 1.49 5.72 11.10
C ASP A 72 0.32 5.00 10.43
N LEU A 73 0.12 5.17 9.12
CA LEU A 73 -0.98 4.50 8.43
C LEU A 73 -0.84 2.97 8.46
N VAL A 74 0.38 2.44 8.37
CA VAL A 74 0.64 0.99 8.50
C VAL A 74 0.07 0.42 9.80
N LYS A 75 0.02 1.19 10.89
CA LYS A 75 -0.56 0.75 12.17
C LYS A 75 -2.05 0.43 12.05
N VAL A 76 -2.79 1.07 11.13
CA VAL A 76 -4.21 0.74 10.87
C VAL A 76 -4.38 -0.72 10.46
N PHE A 77 -3.41 -1.26 9.73
CA PHE A 77 -3.41 -2.66 9.31
C PHE A 77 -2.86 -3.58 10.40
N MET A 78 -1.79 -3.17 11.10
CA MET A 78 -1.15 -3.99 12.14
C MET A 78 -2.02 -4.15 13.39
N GLU A 79 -2.79 -3.13 13.76
CA GLU A 79 -3.64 -3.11 14.94
C GLU A 79 -5.09 -3.55 14.64
N ASP A 80 -5.34 -4.10 13.45
CA ASP A 80 -6.66 -4.61 13.02
C ASP A 80 -7.77 -3.54 12.98
N LEU A 81 -7.39 -2.25 13.06
CA LEU A 81 -8.28 -1.10 12.93
C LEU A 81 -8.93 -1.04 11.54
N ILE A 82 -8.30 -1.64 10.52
CA ILE A 82 -8.87 -1.79 9.18
C ILE A 82 -10.26 -2.45 9.18
N ARG A 83 -10.64 -3.22 10.23
CA ARG A 83 -11.99 -3.81 10.34
C ARG A 83 -13.08 -2.78 10.60
N ILE A 84 -12.74 -1.65 11.23
CA ILE A 84 -13.68 -0.62 11.65
C ILE A 84 -13.57 0.67 10.82
N VAL A 85 -12.65 0.73 9.85
CA VAL A 85 -12.51 1.88 8.94
C VAL A 85 -12.75 1.47 7.49
N ASN A 86 -13.29 2.40 6.70
CA ASN A 86 -13.20 2.39 5.25
C ASN A 86 -12.09 3.37 4.86
N LEU A 87 -10.96 2.85 4.39
CA LEU A 87 -9.78 3.64 4.05
C LEU A 87 -9.79 3.99 2.55
N TRP A 88 -9.66 5.29 2.26
CA TRP A 88 -9.56 5.84 0.92
C TRP A 88 -8.20 6.53 0.75
N LEU A 89 -7.45 6.15 -0.28
CA LEU A 89 -6.17 6.75 -0.62
C LEU A 89 -6.32 7.61 -1.86
N VAL A 90 -5.88 8.87 -1.77
CA VAL A 90 -5.98 9.86 -2.86
C VAL A 90 -4.60 10.50 -3.10
N PRO A 91 -3.83 9.99 -4.08
CA PRO A 91 -2.55 10.58 -4.47
C PRO A 91 -2.80 11.87 -5.27
N TRP A 92 -2.87 12.99 -4.55
CA TRP A 92 -3.13 14.32 -5.08
C TRP A 92 -2.37 15.38 -4.29
N GLY A 93 -2.48 15.34 -2.96
CA GLY A 93 -1.81 16.25 -2.04
C GLY A 93 -2.07 17.71 -2.38
N ASN A 94 -1.00 18.44 -2.69
CA ASN A 94 -1.04 19.87 -3.01
C ASN A 94 -1.09 20.17 -4.52
N ALA A 95 -1.40 19.18 -5.36
CA ALA A 95 -1.55 19.41 -6.79
C ALA A 95 -2.69 20.41 -7.08
N LEU A 96 -2.47 21.29 -8.05
CA LEU A 96 -3.41 22.32 -8.46
C LEU A 96 -3.93 22.04 -9.87
N ILE A 97 -5.23 22.26 -10.08
CA ILE A 97 -5.82 22.30 -11.44
C ILE A 97 -5.85 23.74 -11.91
N VAL A 98 -5.19 24.01 -13.02
CA VAL A 98 -5.12 25.33 -13.63
C VAL A 98 -5.97 25.37 -14.90
N GLU A 99 -7.00 26.20 -14.88
CA GLU A 99 -7.89 26.48 -16.01
C GLU A 99 -7.19 27.35 -17.08
N PRO A 100 -7.66 27.38 -18.34
CA PRO A 100 -8.83 26.66 -18.88
C PRO A 100 -8.53 25.23 -19.33
N ASN A 101 -7.25 24.90 -19.52
CA ASN A 101 -6.82 23.60 -20.03
C ASN A 101 -6.88 22.52 -18.96
N LYS A 102 -7.14 22.93 -17.71
CA LYS A 102 -7.39 22.02 -16.60
C LYS A 102 -6.14 21.16 -16.35
N ASN A 103 -4.99 21.82 -16.51
CA ASN A 103 -3.63 21.29 -16.35
C ASN A 103 -3.37 21.02 -14.87
N ILE A 104 -2.71 19.91 -14.56
CA ILE A 104 -2.32 19.59 -13.19
C ILE A 104 -0.88 20.08 -12.96
N ILE A 105 -0.68 20.85 -11.89
CA ILE A 105 0.64 21.32 -11.45
C ILE A 105 0.91 20.76 -10.06
N CYS A 106 2.01 20.03 -9.93
CA CYS A 106 2.50 19.44 -8.68
C CYS A 106 3.65 20.27 -8.09
N GLN A 107 3.84 20.19 -6.76
CA GLN A 107 4.87 20.98 -6.07
C GLN A 107 6.29 20.50 -6.37
N HIS A 108 6.46 19.20 -6.61
CA HIS A 108 7.74 18.56 -6.92
C HIS A 108 7.88 18.23 -8.41
N GLY A 109 7.10 18.91 -9.27
CA GLY A 109 7.26 18.84 -10.73
C GLY A 109 6.66 17.59 -11.40
N PRO A 110 7.11 17.27 -12.63
CA PRO A 110 6.50 16.21 -13.45
C PRO A 110 6.61 14.80 -12.86
N ASP A 111 7.65 14.52 -12.07
CA ASP A 111 7.82 13.20 -11.46
C ASP A 111 6.74 12.91 -10.43
N GLU A 112 6.39 13.90 -9.60
CA GLU A 112 5.26 13.79 -8.67
C GLU A 112 3.94 13.59 -9.43
N TYR A 113 3.74 14.30 -10.54
CA TYR A 113 2.56 14.11 -11.38
C TYR A 113 2.45 12.67 -11.90
N ASN A 114 3.55 12.14 -12.44
CA ASN A 114 3.59 10.78 -12.99
C ASN A 114 3.43 9.72 -11.90
N LEU A 115 4.02 9.93 -10.73
CA LEU A 115 3.91 9.01 -9.59
C LEU A 115 2.52 9.05 -8.96
N ASN A 116 1.93 10.24 -8.79
CA ASN A 116 0.54 10.37 -8.33
C ASN A 116 -0.42 9.63 -9.29
N ALA A 117 -0.21 9.76 -10.61
CA ALA A 117 -0.96 9.01 -11.61
C ALA A 117 -0.74 7.49 -11.50
N THR A 118 0.51 7.07 -11.32
CA THR A 118 0.87 5.65 -11.21
C THR A 118 0.24 5.02 -9.96
N GLU A 119 0.30 5.70 -8.82
CA GLU A 119 -0.33 5.25 -7.57
C GLU A 119 -1.85 5.23 -7.69
N ALA A 120 -2.46 6.23 -8.34
CA ALA A 120 -3.91 6.25 -8.61
C ALA A 120 -4.33 5.04 -9.45
N CYS A 121 -3.58 4.74 -10.51
CA CYS A 121 -3.78 3.55 -11.34
C CYS A 121 -3.64 2.27 -10.51
N ALA A 122 -2.59 2.15 -9.70
CA ALA A 122 -2.36 0.99 -8.85
C ALA A 122 -3.51 0.75 -7.85
N ILE A 123 -4.02 1.83 -7.23
CA ILE A 123 -5.17 1.78 -6.33
C ILE A 123 -6.44 1.35 -7.09
N ASN A 124 -6.64 1.86 -8.30
CA ASN A 124 -7.83 1.54 -9.10
C ASN A 124 -7.87 0.08 -9.57
N ILE A 125 -6.72 -0.48 -9.96
CA ILE A 125 -6.65 -1.87 -10.44
C ILE A 125 -6.58 -2.91 -9.32
N TRP A 126 -6.45 -2.49 -8.06
CA TRP A 126 -6.30 -3.38 -6.91
C TRP A 126 -7.51 -3.37 -5.96
N PRO A 127 -8.72 -3.75 -6.43
CA PRO A 127 -9.94 -3.69 -5.63
C PRO A 127 -10.00 -4.74 -4.50
N ASP A 128 -9.06 -5.69 -4.41
CA ASP A 128 -9.15 -6.89 -3.56
C ASP A 128 -8.27 -6.90 -2.29
N VAL A 129 -7.67 -5.78 -1.88
CA VAL A 129 -6.98 -5.72 -0.57
C VAL A 129 -8.00 -5.50 0.56
N GLY A 130 -8.92 -6.45 0.73
CA GLY A 130 -9.98 -6.44 1.75
C GLY A 130 -11.09 -5.43 1.43
N GLU A 131 -12.34 -5.76 1.79
CA GLU A 131 -13.55 -4.95 1.53
C GLU A 131 -13.54 -3.52 2.10
N ASN A 132 -12.42 -3.09 2.70
CA ASN A 132 -12.26 -1.91 3.52
C ASN A 132 -11.29 -0.90 2.91
N LEU A 133 -10.56 -1.29 1.85
CA LEU A 133 -9.77 -0.38 1.02
C LEU A 133 -10.59 0.00 -0.20
N LEU A 134 -10.97 1.26 -0.29
CA LEU A 134 -11.83 1.76 -1.36
C LEU A 134 -11.00 2.63 -2.30
N SER A 135 -11.10 2.34 -3.61
CA SER A 135 -10.42 3.10 -4.64
C SER A 135 -11.17 4.41 -4.92
N SER A 136 -10.45 5.53 -4.78
CA SER A 136 -10.86 6.81 -5.34
C SER A 136 -9.68 7.42 -6.07
N SER A 137 -9.35 6.84 -7.23
CA SER A 137 -8.56 7.56 -8.21
C SER A 137 -9.41 8.73 -8.71
N LEU A 138 -8.85 9.94 -8.70
CA LEU A 138 -9.53 11.07 -9.34
C LEU A 138 -9.64 10.78 -10.83
N PRO A 139 -10.77 11.10 -11.49
CA PRO A 139 -11.05 10.71 -12.88
C PRO A 139 -10.08 11.28 -13.93
N ARG A 140 -9.11 12.10 -13.51
CA ARG A 140 -8.05 12.68 -14.34
C ARG A 140 -6.70 11.95 -14.20
N PHE A 141 -6.58 11.06 -13.22
CA PHE A 141 -5.43 10.18 -12.99
C PHE A 141 -5.77 8.71 -13.24
N SER A 142 -6.97 8.42 -13.74
CA SER A 142 -7.46 7.06 -14.06
C SER A 142 -7.46 6.82 -15.57
#